data_AF-A0A1G6Q4A7-F1
#
_entry.id   AF-A0A1G6Q4A7-F1
#
_cell.length_a   1.000
_cell.length_b   1.000
_cell.length_c   1.000
_cell.angle_alpha   90.00
_cell.angle_beta   90.00
_cell.angle_gamma   90.00
#
_symmetry.space_group_name_H-M   'P 1'
#
loop_
_entity.id
_entity.type
_entity.pdbx_description
1 polymer ?
#
loop_
_entity_poly.entity_id
_entity_poly.type
_entity_poly.pdbx_seq_one_letter_code
_entity_poly.pdbx_strand_id
1 'polypeptide(L)'
;MDGLSRALGGDVDATAVLLTADDATVDNRLRRREFGPAIEAHLARSRRAADELDALDVAIRIATDGRTPPDIARQLLTAAQWLDG
;
A
#
# COMPACT_ATOMS: atom_id res chain seq x y z
N MET A 1 2.51 -16.51 3.77
CA MET A 1 1.27 -17.04 3.15
C MET A 1 0.50 -17.93 4.12
N ASP A 2 1.16 -18.88 4.79
CA ASP A 2 0.54 -19.80 5.76
C ASP A 2 -0.26 -19.15 6.90
N GLY A 3 0.14 -17.95 7.34
CA GLY A 3 -0.64 -17.18 8.32
C GLY A 3 -1.99 -16.70 7.78
N LEU A 4 -2.01 -16.27 6.51
CA LEU A 4 -3.22 -15.79 5.84
C LEU A 4 -4.16 -16.95 5.51
N SER A 5 -3.63 -18.06 4.98
CA SER A 5 -4.38 -19.29 4.71
C SER A 5 -5.06 -19.83 5.96
N ARG A 6 -4.33 -19.89 7.10
CA ARG A 6 -4.93 -20.29 8.39
C ARG A 6 -6.01 -19.32 8.87
N ALA A 7 -5.79 -18.01 8.74
CA ALA A 7 -6.77 -17.01 9.16
C ALA A 7 -8.07 -17.07 8.33
N LEU A 8 -7.97 -17.45 7.06
CA LEU A 8 -9.09 -17.54 6.13
C LEU A 8 -9.70 -18.96 6.05
N GLY A 9 -9.19 -19.92 6.80
CA GLY A 9 -9.79 -21.26 6.95
C GLY A 9 -9.53 -22.22 5.79
N GLY A 10 -8.48 -22.02 5.00
CA GLY A 10 -8.14 -22.89 3.88
C GLY A 10 -6.98 -22.38 3.03
N ASP A 11 -6.69 -23.10 1.93
CA ASP A 11 -5.71 -22.65 0.96
C ASP A 11 -6.20 -21.38 0.26
N VAL A 12 -5.30 -20.40 0.13
CA VAL A 12 -5.59 -19.09 -0.45
C VAL A 12 -4.47 -18.77 -1.43
N ASP A 13 -4.88 -18.43 -2.65
CA ASP A 13 -3.99 -17.76 -3.59
C ASP A 13 -4.02 -16.26 -3.27
N ALA A 14 -2.87 -15.68 -2.95
CA ALA A 14 -2.77 -14.27 -2.58
C ALA A 14 -1.61 -13.59 -3.30
N THR A 15 -1.92 -12.43 -3.86
CA THR A 15 -0.94 -11.58 -4.54
C THR A 15 -0.54 -10.44 -3.62
N ALA A 16 0.74 -10.38 -3.26
CA ALA A 16 1.29 -9.27 -2.50
C ALA A 16 1.57 -8.08 -3.44
N VAL A 17 0.98 -6.93 -3.13
CA VAL A 17 1.20 -5.68 -3.85
C VAL A 17 1.53 -4.58 -2.86
N LEU A 18 2.62 -3.87 -3.09
CA LEU A 18 2.99 -2.70 -2.30
C LEU A 18 2.57 -1.42 -3.02
N LEU A 19 1.68 -0.65 -2.39
CA LEU A 19 1.31 0.68 -2.85
C LEU A 19 2.31 1.70 -2.30
N THR A 20 2.92 2.47 -3.19
CA THR A 20 3.92 3.48 -2.81
C THR A 20 3.40 4.89 -3.09
N ALA A 21 3.96 5.84 -2.36
CA ALA A 21 3.80 7.26 -2.60
C ALA A 21 5.10 7.95 -2.16
N ASP A 22 5.43 9.08 -2.78
CA ASP A 22 6.53 9.90 -2.30
C ASP A 22 6.19 10.58 -0.97
N ASP A 23 7.24 10.99 -0.23
CA ASP A 23 7.09 11.63 1.08
C ASP A 23 6.20 12.88 1.02
N ALA A 24 6.26 13.65 -0.07
CA ALA A 24 5.47 14.87 -0.26
C ALA A 24 3.97 14.56 -0.41
N THR A 25 3.64 13.50 -1.13
CA THR A 25 2.27 13.02 -1.34
C THR A 25 1.70 12.45 -0.05
N VAL A 26 2.48 11.68 0.71
CA VAL A 26 2.09 11.17 2.02
C VAL A 26 1.84 12.33 3.00
N ASP A 27 2.75 13.30 3.08
CA ASP A 27 2.60 14.49 3.93
C ASP A 27 1.33 15.27 3.60
N ASN A 28 1.11 15.58 2.32
CA ASN A 28 -0.08 16.27 1.87
C ASN A 28 -1.38 15.51 2.22
N ARG A 29 -1.39 14.18 2.07
CA ARG A 29 -2.55 13.34 2.42
C ARG A 29 -2.81 13.33 3.93
N LEU A 30 -1.77 13.22 4.75
CA LEU A 30 -1.90 13.21 6.22
C LEU A 30 -2.37 14.56 6.75
N ARG A 31 -1.78 15.67 6.28
CA ARG A 31 -2.19 17.03 6.68
C ARG A 31 -3.62 17.39 6.30
N ARG A 32 -4.21 16.70 5.31
CA ARG A 32 -5.63 16.84 4.97
C ARG A 32 -6.57 16.09 5.91
N ARG A 33 -6.10 15.04 6.59
CA ARG A 33 -6.91 14.15 7.45
C ARG A 33 -6.73 14.45 8.93
N GLU A 34 -5.54 14.88 9.31
CA GLU A 34 -5.15 15.06 10.69
C GLU A 34 -4.83 16.53 10.98
N PHE A 35 -4.94 16.90 12.25
CA PHE A 35 -4.66 18.24 12.73
C PHE A 35 -3.76 18.17 13.97
N GLY A 36 -2.82 19.12 14.07
CA GLY A 36 -1.97 19.29 15.24
C GLY A 36 -0.90 18.20 15.41
N PRO A 37 -0.42 17.96 16.64
CA PRO A 37 0.79 17.17 16.92
C PRO A 37 0.70 15.68 16.52
N ALA A 38 -0.50 15.18 16.19
CA ALA A 38 -0.68 13.84 15.65
C ALA A 38 -0.03 13.66 14.26
N ILE A 39 0.08 14.73 13.46
CA ILE A 39 0.64 14.68 12.11
C ILE A 39 2.10 14.22 12.14
N GLU A 40 2.93 14.81 12.99
CA GLU A 40 4.36 14.48 13.06
C GLU A 40 4.59 13.04 13.54
N ALA A 41 3.77 12.56 14.48
CA ALA A 41 3.79 11.17 14.91
C ALA A 41 3.38 10.21 13.78
N HIS A 42 2.39 10.58 12.95
CA HIS A 42 1.98 9.80 11.79
C HIS A 42 3.03 9.79 10.68
N LEU A 43 3.67 10.93 10.40
CA LEU A 43 4.77 11.02 9.45
C LEU A 43 5.94 10.12 9.84
N ALA A 44 6.40 10.21 11.10
CA ALA A 44 7.49 9.38 11.59
C ALA A 44 7.15 7.88 11.53
N ARG A 45 5.92 7.50 11.84
CA ARG A 45 5.46 6.12 11.72
C ARG A 45 5.38 5.66 10.26
N SER A 46 4.85 6.52 9.39
CA SER A 46 4.73 6.22 7.96
C SER A 46 6.09 6.01 7.32
N ARG A 47 7.08 6.85 7.66
CA ARG A 47 8.45 6.71 7.16
C ARG A 47 9.10 5.41 7.60
N ARG A 48 8.98 5.06 8.89
CA ARG A 48 9.48 3.78 9.40
C ARG A 48 8.84 2.59 8.69
N ALA A 49 7.53 2.64 8.48
CA ALA A 49 6.82 1.59 7.76
C ALA A 49 7.28 1.50 6.30
N ALA A 50 7.55 2.63 5.63
CA ALA A 50 8.11 2.63 4.28
C ALA A 50 9.49 1.96 4.24
N ASP A 51 10.40 2.31 5.16
CA ASP A 51 11.73 1.69 5.26
C ASP A 51 11.64 0.17 5.47
N GLU A 52 10.73 -0.28 6.35
CA GLU A 52 10.49 -1.70 6.62
C GLU A 52 9.91 -2.43 5.40
N LEU A 53 8.97 -1.81 4.68
CA LEU A 53 8.33 -2.37 3.48
C LEU A 53 9.28 -2.36 2.26
N ASP A 54 10.17 -1.38 2.17
CA ASP A 54 11.19 -1.29 1.13
C ASP A 54 12.26 -2.37 1.26
N ALA A 55 12.48 -2.88 2.47
CA ALA A 55 13.35 -4.02 2.72
C ALA A 55 12.72 -5.37 2.35
N LEU A 56 11.41 -5.43 2.09
CA LEU A 56 10.73 -6.66 1.67
C LEU A 56 10.86 -6.86 0.15
N ASP A 57 11.05 -8.12 -0.24
CA ASP A 57 11.03 -8.54 -1.65
C ASP A 57 9.58 -8.67 -2.16
N VAL A 58 8.94 -7.53 -2.41
CA VAL A 58 7.60 -7.46 -3.01
C VAL A 58 7.73 -7.13 -4.50
N ALA A 59 7.50 -8.13 -5.34
CA ALA A 59 7.66 -8.03 -6.78
C ALA A 59 6.74 -7.00 -7.45
N ILE A 60 5.54 -6.79 -6.91
CA ILE A 60 4.55 -5.87 -7.51
C ILE A 60 4.49 -4.59 -6.68
N ARG A 61 4.93 -3.49 -7.27
CA ARG A 61 4.92 -2.16 -6.66
C ARG A 61 4.13 -1.18 -7.53
N ILE A 62 3.21 -0.44 -6.94
CA ILE A 62 2.34 0.50 -7.66
C ILE A 62 2.45 1.89 -7.00
N ALA A 63 3.01 2.84 -7.74
CA ALA A 63 3.01 4.24 -7.33
C ALA A 63 1.60 4.84 -7.41
N THR A 64 1.24 5.61 -6.38
CA THR A 64 -0.08 6.25 -6.24
C THR A 64 -0.04 7.75 -6.43
N ASP A 65 1.14 8.33 -6.68
CA ASP A 65 1.37 9.76 -6.81
C ASP A 65 0.66 10.31 -8.06
N GLY A 66 -0.14 11.36 -7.91
CA GLY A 66 -0.90 11.96 -9.01
C GLY A 66 -1.97 11.06 -9.65
N ARG A 67 -2.25 9.89 -9.07
CA ARG A 67 -3.20 8.91 -9.65
C ARG A 67 -4.54 8.90 -8.93
N THR A 68 -5.58 8.61 -9.70
CA THR A 68 -6.94 8.46 -9.17
C THR A 68 -7.13 7.07 -8.54
N PRO A 69 -8.01 6.92 -7.54
CA PRO A 69 -8.33 5.61 -6.99
C PRO A 69 -8.82 4.59 -8.05
N PRO A 70 -9.67 4.95 -9.03
CA PRO A 70 -10.05 4.03 -10.11
C PRO A 70 -8.86 3.54 -10.96
N ASP A 71 -7.90 4.41 -11.26
CA ASP A 71 -6.71 4.01 -12.02
C ASP A 71 -5.81 3.05 -11.25
N ILE A 72 -5.63 3.29 -9.94
CA ILE A 72 -4.87 2.41 -9.06
C ILE A 72 -5.59 1.07 -8.93
N ALA A 73 -6.91 1.08 -8.72
CA ALA A 73 -7.72 -0.12 -8.60
C ALA A 73 -7.63 -1.00 -9.86
N ARG A 74 -7.75 -0.41 -11.05
CA ARG A 74 -7.61 -1.15 -12.30
C ARG A 74 -6.24 -1.81 -12.43
N GLN A 75 -5.15 -1.08 -12.16
CA GLN A 75 -3.80 -1.67 -12.21
C GLN A 75 -3.62 -2.77 -11.16
N LEU A 76 -4.12 -2.56 -9.94
CA LEU A 76 -4.07 -3.55 -8.86
C LEU A 76 -4.78 -4.84 -9.27
N LEU A 77 -5.99 -4.74 -9.80
CA LEU A 77 -6.80 -5.89 -10.20
C LEU A 77 -6.18 -6.65 -11.38
N THR A 78 -5.60 -5.94 -12.36
CA THR A 78 -4.83 -6.57 -13.44
C THR A 78 -3.59 -7.28 -12.89
N ALA A 79 -2.84 -6.65 -11.99
CA ALA A 79 -1.64 -7.25 -11.39
C ALA A 79 -1.97 -8.46 -10.49
N ALA A 80 -3.15 -8.45 -9.86
CA ALA A 80 -3.69 -9.57 -9.10
C ALA A 80 -4.31 -10.67 -9.99
N GLN A 81 -4.37 -10.47 -11.32
CA GLN A 81 -5.02 -11.37 -12.28
C GLN A 81 -6.51 -11.60 -11.97
N TRP A 82 -7.18 -10.60 -11.39
CA TRP A 82 -8.61 -10.64 -11.09
C TRP A 82 -9.46 -10.07 -12.23
N LEU A 83 -8.82 -9.39 -13.18
CA LEU A 83 -9.41 -9.00 -14.45
C LEU A 83 -8.74 -9.84 -15.53
N ASP A 84 -9.55 -10.47 -16.38
CA ASP A 84 -9.05 -11.06 -17.62
C ASP A 84 -8.41 -9.94 -18.47
N GLY A 85 -7.29 -10.26 -19.12
CA GLY A 85 -6.55 -9.34 -20.00
C GLY A 85 -7.30 -8.99 -21.29
#